data_AF-A0A8B8R4J2-F1
#
_entry.id   AF-A0A8B8R4J2-F1
#
_cell.length_a   1.000
_cell.length_b   1.000
_cell.length_c   1.000
_cell.angle_alpha   90.00
_cell.angle_beta   90.00
_cell.angle_gamma   90.00
#
_symmetry.space_group_name_H-M   'P 1'
#
loop_
_entity.id
_entity.type
_entity.pdbx_description
1 polymer ?
#
loop_
_entity_poly.entity_id
_entity_poly.type
_entity_poly.pdbx_seq_one_letter_code
_entity_poly.pdbx_strand_id
1 'polypeptide(L)'
;MGVQDFLLLSLCFLLFLPVRGSAVPIPRWLLGEKTHGSGLGAKAVGSSVAFDPTRVTQLSWNPRAFIYKGFLSEDECDHLIKLARDKLEKSMVADNESGKSITSEVRTSSGMFLQKAQDEVVANIEARIAAWTFLPEENGESIQVLRYELGEKYESHYDYFHDKANQELGGHRVATVLMYLSNVARGGETVFPHSEARKSQSKEDGWSDCAKNGYAVKPRKGDALLFFSLHPDATTDNTSLHGSCPVIEGEKWSATKWIHVRSFDRPMRSVAAGECKDENENCALWAKVGECEKNTLYMVGSNDAAYGYCRKSCGACSS
;
A
#
# COMPACT_ATOMS: atom_id res chain seq x y z
N MET A 1 25.56 -60.64 -30.92
CA MET A 1 26.98 -60.29 -31.11
C MET A 1 27.23 -59.06 -30.23
N GLY A 2 27.61 -59.22 -28.95
CA GLY A 2 28.99 -59.43 -28.47
C GLY A 2 29.66 -58.07 -28.24
N VAL A 3 29.41 -57.38 -27.12
CA VAL A 3 30.22 -57.30 -25.86
C VAL A 3 31.63 -56.74 -26.06
N GLN A 4 31.93 -55.58 -25.45
CA GLN A 4 33.11 -55.41 -24.59
C GLN A 4 33.04 -54.16 -23.69
N ASP A 5 33.14 -54.42 -22.39
CA ASP A 5 33.30 -53.49 -21.27
C ASP A 5 34.65 -52.76 -21.27
N PHE A 6 34.72 -51.60 -20.64
CA PHE A 6 35.83 -51.28 -19.71
C PHE A 6 35.35 -50.30 -18.62
N LEU A 7 35.24 -50.85 -17.40
CA LEU A 7 35.21 -50.13 -16.14
C LEU A 7 36.56 -49.45 -15.87
N LEU A 8 36.53 -48.25 -15.29
CA LEU A 8 37.60 -47.77 -14.42
C LEU A 8 36.97 -47.06 -13.22
N LEU A 9 37.15 -47.69 -12.05
CA LEU A 9 36.92 -47.12 -10.73
C LEU A 9 37.83 -45.91 -10.53
N SER A 10 37.32 -44.88 -9.86
CA SER A 10 38.12 -44.18 -8.86
C SER A 10 37.24 -43.70 -7.71
N LEU A 11 37.50 -44.31 -6.55
CA LEU A 11 36.96 -44.00 -5.23
C LEU A 11 37.84 -42.94 -4.54
N CYS A 12 37.21 -42.22 -3.61
CA CYS A 12 37.81 -41.34 -2.60
C CYS A 12 38.24 -39.95 -3.14
N PHE A 13 37.82 -38.81 -2.57
CA PHE A 13 37.93 -38.46 -1.16
C PHE A 13 36.91 -37.36 -0.78
N LEU A 14 36.22 -37.55 0.34
CA LEU A 14 35.59 -36.49 1.12
C LEU A 14 36.65 -35.49 1.56
N LEU A 15 36.62 -34.28 1.02
CA LEU A 15 37.26 -33.11 1.64
C LEU A 15 36.17 -32.11 2.01
N PHE A 16 35.79 -32.17 3.29
CA PHE A 16 35.16 -31.07 4.00
C PHE A 16 36.09 -29.85 3.94
N LEU A 17 35.81 -28.93 3.03
CA LEU A 17 36.33 -27.56 3.10
C LEU A 17 35.30 -26.73 3.87
N PRO A 18 35.67 -26.05 4.97
CA PRO A 18 34.75 -25.15 5.63
C PRO A 18 34.58 -23.95 4.71
N VAL A 19 33.36 -23.73 4.21
CA VAL A 19 32.98 -22.44 3.65
C VAL A 19 33.13 -21.43 4.78
N ARG A 20 34.23 -20.66 4.74
CA ARG A 20 34.41 -19.47 5.57
C ARG A 20 33.21 -18.56 5.28
N GLY A 21 32.28 -18.51 6.23
CA GLY A 21 31.24 -17.50 6.25
C GLY A 21 31.90 -16.13 6.30
N SER A 22 31.81 -15.39 5.20
CA SER A 22 32.04 -13.95 5.19
C SER A 22 30.95 -13.33 6.04
N ALA A 23 31.24 -13.13 7.33
CA ALA A 23 30.44 -12.27 8.17
C ALA A 23 30.42 -10.88 7.52
N VAL A 24 29.27 -10.47 7.00
CA VAL A 24 29.04 -9.07 6.62
C VAL A 24 29.22 -8.25 7.89
N PRO A 25 30.13 -7.25 7.90
CA PRO A 25 30.32 -6.45 9.10
C PRO A 25 29.06 -5.64 9.33
N ILE A 26 28.31 -6.00 10.37
CA ILE A 26 27.18 -5.22 10.87
C ILE A 26 27.75 -3.85 11.25
N PRO A 27 27.25 -2.74 10.68
CA PRO A 27 27.77 -1.43 11.03
C PRO A 27 27.53 -1.17 12.52
N ARG A 28 28.53 -0.58 13.17
CA ARG A 28 28.62 -0.41 14.64
C ARG A 28 27.46 0.42 15.24
N TRP A 29 26.59 1.02 14.41
CA TRP A 29 25.35 1.68 14.82
C TRP A 29 24.21 0.75 15.28
N LEU A 30 24.32 -0.57 15.03
CA LEU A 30 23.31 -1.58 15.41
C LEU A 30 23.58 -2.15 16.81
N LEU A 31 24.75 -1.85 17.39
CA LEU A 31 25.12 -2.20 18.75
C LEU A 31 25.14 -0.90 19.56
N GLY A 32 24.02 -0.59 20.21
CA GLY A 32 23.87 0.61 21.02
C GLY A 32 24.79 0.61 22.25
N GLU A 33 25.93 1.29 22.15
CA GLU A 33 26.69 1.73 23.33
C GLU A 33 26.17 3.10 23.78
N LYS A 34 25.69 3.16 25.03
CA LYS A 34 25.25 4.41 25.68
C LYS A 34 26.47 5.23 26.09
N THR A 35 26.72 6.35 25.40
CA THR A 35 27.60 7.41 25.89
C THR A 35 26.78 8.54 26.49
N HIS A 36 26.98 8.81 27.79
CA HIS A 36 26.40 9.97 28.48
C HIS A 36 27.05 11.26 27.99
N GLY A 37 26.26 12.12 27.35
CA GLY A 37 26.60 13.50 27.01
C GLY A 37 25.37 14.38 27.16
N SER A 38 25.46 15.37 28.05
CA SER A 38 24.41 16.36 28.29
C SER A 38 24.34 17.33 27.11
N GLY A 39 23.19 17.38 26.43
CA GLY A 39 22.91 18.30 25.34
C GLY A 39 21.42 18.30 25.01
N LEU A 40 20.78 19.45 25.20
CA LEU A 40 19.40 19.71 24.78
C LEU A 40 19.32 19.57 23.25
N GLY A 41 18.68 18.49 22.78
CA GLY A 41 18.54 18.19 21.36
C GLY A 41 17.25 17.43 21.08
N ALA A 42 16.56 17.86 20.03
CA ALA A 42 15.23 17.45 19.57
C ALA A 42 14.84 15.99 19.88
N LYS A 43 13.63 15.81 20.43
CA LYS A 43 12.98 14.50 20.48
C LYS A 43 12.74 14.05 19.03
N ALA A 44 13.60 13.16 18.52
CA ALA A 44 13.22 12.29 17.43
C ALA A 44 12.07 11.41 17.95
N VAL A 45 10.85 11.71 17.53
CA VAL A 45 9.72 10.80 17.71
C VAL A 45 9.88 9.71 16.65
N GLY A 46 10.87 8.85 16.84
CA GLY A 46 10.88 7.55 16.21
C GLY A 46 9.80 6.73 16.90
N SER A 47 8.56 6.81 16.42
CA SER A 47 7.56 5.80 16.76
C SER A 47 8.11 4.48 16.26
N SER A 48 8.67 3.67 17.16
CA SER A 48 9.07 2.31 16.82
C SER A 48 7.77 1.50 16.68
N VAL A 49 7.06 1.72 15.57
CA VAL A 49 5.88 0.94 15.24
C VAL A 49 6.36 -0.50 15.09
N ALA A 50 6.03 -1.34 16.06
CA ALA A 50 6.42 -2.74 16.06
C ALA A 50 5.66 -3.46 14.94
N PHE A 51 6.39 -3.87 13.91
CA PHE A 51 5.89 -4.62 12.77
C PHE A 51 6.26 -6.10 12.95
N ASP A 52 5.26 -6.99 12.90
CA ASP A 52 5.47 -8.43 12.96
C ASP A 52 5.23 -9.07 11.59
N PRO A 53 6.29 -9.32 10.80
CA PRO A 53 6.14 -9.88 9.46
C PRO A 53 5.54 -11.29 9.45
N THR A 54 5.59 -12.01 10.57
CA THR A 54 5.08 -13.40 10.63
C THR A 54 3.56 -13.47 10.52
N ARG A 55 2.88 -12.35 10.72
CA ARG A 55 1.42 -12.20 10.62
C ARG A 55 0.95 -11.87 9.20
N VAL A 56 1.88 -11.67 8.26
CA VAL A 56 1.59 -11.38 6.85
C VAL A 56 1.51 -12.68 6.07
N THR A 57 0.46 -12.85 5.27
CA THR A 57 0.30 -13.97 4.33
C THR A 57 0.13 -13.41 2.92
N GLN A 58 0.98 -13.88 1.99
CA GLN A 58 0.82 -13.60 0.56
C GLN A 58 -0.38 -14.38 0.02
N LEU A 59 -1.32 -13.67 -0.61
CA LEU A 59 -2.55 -14.24 -1.17
C LEU A 59 -2.44 -14.50 -2.67
N SER A 60 -1.86 -13.55 -3.40
CA SER A 60 -1.66 -13.62 -4.85
C SER A 60 -0.46 -12.76 -5.28
N TRP A 61 0.13 -13.11 -6.43
CA TRP A 61 1.08 -12.26 -7.14
C TRP A 61 0.43 -11.47 -8.30
N ASN A 62 -0.73 -11.92 -8.78
CA ASN A 62 -1.49 -11.29 -9.85
C ASN A 62 -2.98 -11.22 -9.44
N PRO A 63 -3.45 -10.13 -8.81
CA PRO A 63 -2.67 -8.95 -8.43
C PRO A 63 -1.80 -9.27 -7.21
N ARG A 64 -0.79 -8.43 -6.94
CA ARG A 64 -0.04 -8.53 -5.69
C ARG A 64 -0.97 -8.23 -4.53
N ALA A 65 -1.24 -9.21 -3.68
CA ALA A 65 -2.15 -9.08 -2.55
C ALA A 65 -1.62 -9.82 -1.31
N PHE A 66 -1.71 -9.18 -0.16
CA PHE A 66 -1.20 -9.65 1.13
C PHE A 66 -2.20 -9.34 2.23
N ILE A 67 -2.45 -10.29 3.13
CA ILE A 67 -3.24 -10.05 4.34
C ILE A 67 -2.31 -9.95 5.54
N TYR A 68 -2.49 -8.92 6.35
CA TYR A 68 -1.90 -8.83 7.69
C TYR A 68 -2.98 -9.16 8.70
N LYS A 69 -2.79 -10.26 9.44
CA LYS A 69 -3.75 -10.68 10.47
C LYS A 69 -3.64 -9.81 11.72
N GLY A 70 -4.73 -9.22 12.20
CA GLY A 70 -4.80 -8.30 13.35
C GLY A 70 -3.80 -7.14 13.26
N PHE A 71 -3.76 -6.51 12.09
CA PHE A 71 -3.05 -5.26 11.82
C PHE A 71 -3.53 -4.12 12.73
N LEU A 72 -4.83 -4.06 12.99
CA LEU A 72 -5.44 -3.17 13.98
C LEU A 72 -5.78 -3.95 15.26
N SER A 73 -5.71 -3.28 16.40
CA SER A 73 -6.34 -3.77 17.63
C SER A 73 -7.86 -3.64 17.56
N GLU A 74 -8.57 -4.39 18.41
CA GLU A 74 -10.02 -4.27 18.55
C GLU A 74 -10.45 -2.83 18.93
N ASP A 75 -9.70 -2.19 19.83
CA ASP A 75 -9.93 -0.80 20.26
C ASP A 75 -9.71 0.21 19.13
N GLU A 76 -8.68 0.00 18.29
CA GLU A 76 -8.43 0.83 17.10
C GLU A 76 -9.59 0.72 16.11
N CYS A 77 -10.10 -0.50 15.88
CA CYS A 77 -11.27 -0.70 15.03
C CYS A 77 -12.51 0.03 15.58
N ASP A 78 -12.81 -0.13 16.86
CA ASP A 78 -13.97 0.50 17.49
C ASP A 78 -13.84 2.03 17.54
N HIS A 79 -12.62 2.55 17.70
CA HIS A 79 -12.33 3.97 17.62
C HIS A 79 -12.64 4.54 16.24
N LEU A 80 -12.17 3.91 15.16
CA LEU A 80 -12.46 4.36 13.79
C LEU A 80 -13.97 4.33 13.49
N ILE A 81 -14.69 3.28 13.94
CA ILE A 81 -16.15 3.21 13.82
C ILE A 81 -16.82 4.35 14.59
N LYS A 82 -16.39 4.63 15.82
CA LYS A 82 -16.93 5.71 16.66
C LYS A 82 -16.75 7.07 16.02
N LEU A 83 -15.58 7.36 15.44
CA LEU A 83 -15.32 8.63 14.77
C LEU A 83 -16.25 8.86 13.56
N ALA A 84 -16.68 7.77 12.92
CA ALA A 84 -17.44 7.80 11.68
C ALA A 84 -18.96 7.67 11.83
N ARG A 85 -19.44 6.96 12.85
CA ARG A 85 -20.84 6.50 12.98
C ARG A 85 -21.89 7.55 12.70
N ASP A 86 -21.73 8.74 13.25
CA ASP A 86 -22.72 9.83 13.17
C ASP A 86 -22.49 10.79 11.99
N LYS A 87 -21.55 10.46 11.09
CA LYS A 87 -21.08 11.32 9.98
C LYS A 87 -21.11 10.61 8.63
N LEU A 88 -21.68 9.41 8.56
CA LEU A 88 -21.74 8.64 7.31
C LEU A 88 -22.76 9.26 6.35
N GLU A 89 -22.34 9.46 5.12
CA GLU A 89 -23.19 9.85 4.00
C GLU A 89 -23.18 8.76 2.92
N LYS A 90 -24.09 8.80 1.95
CA LYS A 90 -24.06 7.81 0.86
C LYS A 90 -22.74 7.91 0.09
N SER A 91 -22.13 6.75 -0.18
CA SER A 91 -20.80 6.69 -0.79
C SER A 91 -20.85 7.12 -2.25
N MET A 92 -19.79 7.80 -2.68
CA MET A 92 -19.63 8.30 -4.05
C MET A 92 -18.53 7.52 -4.78
N VAL A 93 -18.50 7.65 -6.10
CA VAL A 93 -17.44 7.12 -6.99
C VAL A 93 -16.90 8.24 -7.88
N ALA A 94 -15.66 8.12 -8.34
CA ALA A 94 -15.10 9.05 -9.34
C ALA A 94 -15.65 8.69 -10.72
N ASP A 95 -16.18 9.69 -11.43
CA ASP A 95 -16.60 9.55 -12.82
C ASP A 95 -15.39 9.41 -13.75
N ASN A 96 -15.41 8.44 -14.64
CA ASN A 96 -14.25 8.09 -15.49
C ASN A 96 -13.91 9.17 -16.53
N GLU A 97 -14.86 10.02 -16.93
CA GLU A 97 -14.63 11.06 -17.93
C GLU A 97 -14.27 12.40 -17.28
N SER A 98 -15.07 12.82 -16.30
CA SER A 98 -14.97 14.14 -15.68
C SER A 98 -14.13 14.16 -14.40
N GLY A 99 -13.83 13.01 -13.80
CA GLY A 99 -13.17 12.88 -12.50
C GLY A 99 -14.02 13.33 -11.31
N LYS A 100 -15.27 13.77 -11.53
CA LYS A 100 -16.15 14.28 -10.47
C LYS A 100 -16.69 13.16 -9.61
N SER A 101 -16.90 13.46 -8.33
CA SER A 101 -17.57 12.57 -7.39
C SER A 101 -19.08 12.50 -7.70
N ILE A 102 -19.59 11.29 -8.02
CA ILE A 102 -21.00 11.06 -8.37
C ILE A 102 -21.64 9.96 -7.49
N THR A 103 -22.95 10.08 -7.25
CA THR A 103 -23.76 9.05 -6.59
C THR A 103 -23.88 7.84 -7.51
N SER A 104 -23.77 6.63 -6.97
CA SER A 104 -23.75 5.42 -7.78
C SER A 104 -24.66 4.32 -7.24
N GLU A 105 -25.36 3.64 -8.14
CA GLU A 105 -26.06 2.38 -7.83
C GLU A 105 -25.08 1.19 -7.69
N VAL A 106 -23.84 1.35 -8.16
CA VAL A 106 -22.83 0.28 -8.14
C VAL A 106 -22.04 0.23 -6.82
N ARG A 107 -22.08 1.30 -6.03
CA ARG A 107 -21.54 1.39 -4.67
C ARG A 107 -22.64 1.87 -3.73
N THR A 108 -23.24 0.94 -3.00
CA THR A 108 -24.45 1.27 -2.23
C THR A 108 -24.18 1.61 -0.77
N SER A 109 -22.93 1.49 -0.31
CA SER A 109 -22.50 1.74 1.08
C SER A 109 -22.69 3.19 1.53
N SER A 110 -22.57 3.41 2.82
CA SER A 110 -22.36 4.74 3.40
C SER A 110 -20.90 4.91 3.85
N GLY A 111 -20.36 6.13 3.78
CA GLY A 111 -18.95 6.39 4.05
C GLY A 111 -18.65 7.82 4.46
N MET A 112 -17.46 8.03 5.01
CA MET A 112 -16.90 9.35 5.34
C MET A 112 -15.36 9.31 5.37
N PHE A 113 -14.70 10.46 5.16
CA PHE A 113 -13.24 10.59 5.21
C PHE A 113 -12.76 11.24 6.50
N LEU A 114 -11.91 10.53 7.26
CA LEU A 114 -11.28 11.09 8.45
C LEU A 114 -10.24 12.14 8.04
N GLN A 115 -10.01 13.13 8.88
CA GLN A 115 -8.86 14.02 8.65
C GLN A 115 -7.55 13.24 8.85
N LYS A 116 -6.52 13.59 8.08
CA LYS A 116 -5.17 13.04 8.30
C LYS A 116 -4.69 13.39 9.69
N ALA A 117 -4.09 12.42 10.37
CA ALA A 117 -3.64 12.55 11.75
C ALA A 117 -4.67 13.23 12.68
N GLN A 118 -5.97 12.96 12.47
CA GLN A 118 -7.08 13.62 13.18
C GLN A 118 -6.93 13.50 14.71
N ASP A 119 -6.42 12.36 15.17
CA ASP A 119 -5.99 12.12 16.52
C ASP A 119 -4.78 11.16 16.54
N GLU A 120 -4.24 10.90 17.73
CA GLU A 120 -3.07 10.04 17.91
C GLU A 120 -3.30 8.60 17.42
N VAL A 121 -4.51 8.07 17.54
CA VAL A 121 -4.84 6.71 17.07
C VAL A 121 -4.81 6.68 15.54
N VAL A 122 -5.45 7.64 14.88
CA VAL A 122 -5.43 7.77 13.42
C VAL A 122 -4.00 7.97 12.92
N ALA A 123 -3.23 8.86 13.53
CA ALA A 123 -1.83 9.12 13.15
C ALA A 123 -0.96 7.85 13.29
N ASN A 124 -1.11 7.09 14.37
CA ASN A 124 -0.37 5.84 14.58
C ASN A 124 -0.76 4.75 13.57
N ILE A 125 -2.02 4.69 13.15
CA ILE A 125 -2.47 3.77 12.09
C ILE A 125 -1.87 4.18 10.75
N GLU A 126 -1.86 5.48 10.41
CA GLU A 126 -1.26 5.98 9.17
C GLU A 126 0.26 5.70 9.11
N ALA A 127 0.99 5.94 10.20
CA ALA A 127 2.41 5.61 10.31
C ALA A 127 2.66 4.10 10.18
N ARG A 128 1.80 3.25 10.75
CA ARG A 128 1.88 1.79 10.60
C ARG A 128 1.64 1.34 9.17
N ILE A 129 0.69 1.96 8.47
CA ILE A 129 0.45 1.71 7.05
C ILE A 129 1.69 2.06 6.23
N ALA A 130 2.30 3.23 6.46
CA ALA A 130 3.51 3.64 5.77
C ALA A 130 4.68 2.66 6.02
N ALA A 131 4.87 2.25 7.28
CA ALA A 131 5.90 1.29 7.66
C ALA A 131 5.69 -0.09 7.00
N TRP A 132 4.45 -0.60 6.92
CA TRP A 132 4.17 -1.91 6.30
C TRP A 132 4.28 -1.86 4.77
N THR A 133 3.78 -0.80 4.15
CA THR A 133 3.73 -0.69 2.68
C THR A 133 5.05 -0.23 2.07
N PHE A 134 5.95 0.34 2.89
CA PHE A 134 7.15 1.07 2.45
C PHE A 134 6.81 2.25 1.52
N LEU A 135 5.61 2.81 1.65
CA LEU A 135 5.17 3.99 0.92
C LEU A 135 5.04 5.18 1.88
N PRO A 136 5.48 6.39 1.50
CA PRO A 136 5.44 7.55 2.37
C PRO A 136 4.03 7.96 2.80
N GLU A 137 3.88 8.50 4.01
CA GLU A 137 2.58 8.93 4.55
C GLU A 137 1.92 10.01 3.68
N GLU A 138 2.72 10.93 3.13
CA GLU A 138 2.26 12.03 2.27
C GLU A 138 1.66 11.56 0.94
N ASN A 139 1.90 10.31 0.54
CA ASN A 139 1.30 9.71 -0.65
C ASN A 139 -0.10 9.17 -0.38
N GLY A 140 -0.47 8.94 0.88
CA GLY A 140 -1.76 8.40 1.25
C GLY A 140 -2.88 9.45 1.14
N GLU A 141 -4.08 9.09 0.72
CA GLU A 141 -5.27 9.92 0.93
C GLU A 141 -5.70 9.89 2.41
N SER A 142 -6.72 10.66 2.79
CA SER A 142 -7.42 10.48 4.07
C SER A 142 -8.02 9.07 4.18
N ILE A 143 -8.06 8.49 5.39
CA ILE A 143 -8.73 7.20 5.63
C ILE A 143 -10.22 7.34 5.37
N GLN A 144 -10.77 6.51 4.48
CA GLN A 144 -12.21 6.43 4.23
C GLN A 144 -12.83 5.31 5.06
N VAL A 145 -13.71 5.64 6.01
CA VAL A 145 -14.48 4.65 6.76
C VAL A 145 -15.79 4.38 6.04
N LEU A 146 -16.16 3.11 5.91
CA LEU A 146 -17.31 2.61 5.15
C LEU A 146 -18.13 1.64 5.98
N ARG A 147 -19.44 1.68 5.77
CA ARG A 147 -20.44 0.76 6.35
C ARG A 147 -21.28 0.16 5.24
N TYR A 148 -21.42 -1.16 5.25
CA TYR A 148 -22.33 -1.91 4.39
C TYR A 148 -23.35 -2.65 5.25
N GLU A 149 -24.62 -2.33 5.02
CA GLU A 149 -25.78 -3.01 5.60
C GLU A 149 -26.16 -4.24 4.76
N LEU A 150 -27.22 -4.95 5.19
CA LEU A 150 -27.73 -6.13 4.51
C LEU A 150 -27.99 -5.86 3.02
N GLY A 151 -27.38 -6.66 2.15
CA GLY A 151 -27.49 -6.56 0.70
C GLY A 151 -26.61 -5.49 0.05
N GLU A 152 -26.06 -4.55 0.83
CA GLU A 152 -25.18 -3.51 0.28
C GLU A 152 -23.86 -4.10 -0.21
N LYS A 153 -23.35 -3.53 -1.30
CA LYS A 153 -22.20 -4.05 -2.06
C LYS A 153 -21.39 -2.93 -2.70
N TYR A 154 -20.27 -3.32 -3.29
CA TYR A 154 -19.56 -2.51 -4.28
C TYR A 154 -19.20 -3.42 -5.45
N GLU A 155 -19.74 -3.11 -6.63
CA GLU A 155 -19.36 -3.76 -7.88
C GLU A 155 -17.84 -3.68 -8.13
N SER A 156 -17.37 -4.60 -8.96
CA SER A 156 -15.95 -4.71 -9.26
C SER A 156 -15.44 -3.46 -9.98
N HIS A 157 -14.36 -2.87 -9.48
CA HIS A 157 -13.76 -1.64 -9.97
C HIS A 157 -12.23 -1.67 -9.80
N TYR A 158 -11.60 -0.64 -10.35
CA TYR A 158 -10.18 -0.37 -10.14
C TYR A 158 -10.02 0.80 -9.19
N ASP A 159 -8.97 0.76 -8.38
CA ASP A 159 -8.58 1.88 -7.54
C ASP A 159 -7.69 2.88 -8.29
N TYR A 160 -7.07 2.50 -9.41
CA TYR A 160 -6.37 3.47 -10.27
C TYR A 160 -7.36 4.30 -11.08
N PHE A 161 -6.97 5.52 -11.44
CA PHE A 161 -7.81 6.44 -12.22
C PHE A 161 -7.77 6.18 -13.72
N HIS A 162 -8.87 6.46 -14.41
CA HIS A 162 -8.93 6.56 -15.87
C HIS A 162 -8.89 8.02 -16.35
N ASP A 163 -9.30 8.96 -15.51
CA ASP A 163 -9.34 10.38 -15.82
C ASP A 163 -7.99 11.06 -15.53
N LYS A 164 -7.70 12.15 -16.25
CA LYS A 164 -6.46 12.91 -16.06
C LYS A 164 -6.47 13.80 -14.82
N ALA A 165 -7.64 14.32 -14.42
CA ALA A 165 -7.73 15.30 -13.34
C ALA A 165 -7.31 14.70 -11.99
N ASN A 166 -7.75 13.49 -11.67
CA ASN A 166 -7.34 12.78 -10.47
C ASN A 166 -5.89 12.30 -10.55
N GLN A 167 -5.36 12.02 -11.75
CA GLN A 167 -3.94 11.68 -11.93
C GLN A 167 -3.01 12.88 -11.69
N GLU A 168 -3.48 14.13 -11.84
CA GLU A 168 -2.70 15.31 -11.46
C GLU A 168 -2.48 15.40 -9.94
N LEU A 169 -3.38 14.80 -9.15
CA LEU A 169 -3.32 14.74 -7.69
C LEU A 169 -2.56 13.48 -7.25
N GLY A 170 -1.24 13.57 -7.17
CA GLY A 170 -0.37 12.48 -6.70
C GLY A 170 -0.16 11.34 -7.72
N GLY A 171 -0.82 11.34 -8.88
CA GLY A 171 -0.76 10.25 -9.86
C GLY A 171 -1.77 9.14 -9.57
N HIS A 172 -1.63 8.00 -10.25
CA HIS A 172 -2.42 6.81 -9.91
C HIS A 172 -2.22 6.40 -8.46
N ARG A 173 -3.27 5.82 -7.87
CA ARG A 173 -3.17 5.04 -6.64
C ARG A 173 -2.39 3.76 -6.94
N VAL A 174 -1.20 3.62 -6.35
CA VAL A 174 -0.32 2.45 -6.51
C VAL A 174 -0.77 1.26 -5.68
N ALA A 175 -1.29 1.54 -4.48
CA ALA A 175 -1.67 0.52 -3.51
C ALA A 175 -2.87 0.95 -2.68
N THR A 176 -3.58 -0.05 -2.18
CA THR A 176 -4.72 0.12 -1.28
C THR A 176 -4.53 -0.76 -0.06
N VAL A 177 -4.70 -0.17 1.12
CA VAL A 177 -4.83 -0.91 2.39
C VAL A 177 -6.29 -0.84 2.83
N LEU A 178 -6.97 -1.99 2.73
CA LEU A 178 -8.34 -2.18 3.18
C LEU A 178 -8.35 -2.89 4.54
N MET A 179 -8.66 -2.15 5.60
CA MET A 179 -8.74 -2.64 6.97
C MET A 179 -10.18 -3.05 7.29
N TYR A 180 -10.36 -4.24 7.86
CA TYR A 180 -11.67 -4.74 8.28
C TYR A 180 -11.91 -4.35 9.75
N LEU A 181 -12.96 -3.55 9.99
CA LEU A 181 -13.29 -3.02 11.31
C LEU A 181 -14.37 -3.84 12.03
N SER A 182 -15.01 -4.78 11.33
CA SER A 182 -15.97 -5.71 11.91
C SER A 182 -15.78 -7.13 11.35
N ASN A 183 -16.25 -8.11 12.12
CA ASN A 183 -16.49 -9.45 11.61
C ASN A 183 -17.83 -9.46 10.87
N VAL A 184 -17.90 -10.15 9.73
CA VAL A 184 -19.16 -10.37 9.01
C VAL A 184 -19.50 -11.85 9.05
N ALA A 185 -20.72 -12.17 9.46
CA ALA A 185 -21.13 -13.56 9.62
C ALA A 185 -21.22 -14.27 8.25
N ARG A 186 -21.85 -13.64 7.26
CA ARG A 186 -21.94 -14.14 5.88
C ARG A 186 -21.91 -13.02 4.85
N GLY A 187 -21.24 -13.26 3.73
CA GLY A 187 -21.07 -12.25 2.68
C GLY A 187 -20.00 -11.22 3.02
N GLY A 188 -20.02 -10.07 2.34
CA GLY A 188 -19.11 -8.96 2.60
C GLY A 188 -17.65 -9.20 2.19
N GLU A 189 -17.34 -10.29 1.50
CA GLU A 189 -15.98 -10.61 1.08
C GLU A 189 -15.43 -9.56 0.11
N THR A 190 -14.13 -9.26 0.20
CA THR A 190 -13.43 -8.55 -0.87
C THR A 190 -13.04 -9.57 -1.92
N VAL A 191 -13.54 -9.44 -3.15
CA VAL A 191 -13.32 -10.40 -4.25
C VAL A 191 -12.46 -9.78 -5.35
N PHE A 192 -11.53 -10.56 -5.91
CA PHE A 192 -10.69 -10.27 -7.07
C PHE A 192 -11.06 -11.23 -8.19
N PRO A 193 -12.00 -10.86 -9.10
CA PRO A 193 -12.51 -11.78 -10.12
C PRO A 193 -11.45 -12.25 -11.12
N HIS A 194 -10.44 -11.41 -11.37
CA HIS A 194 -9.37 -11.66 -12.34
C HIS A 194 -8.08 -12.22 -11.71
N SER A 195 -8.06 -12.47 -10.40
CA SER A 195 -6.89 -13.03 -9.75
C SER A 195 -6.59 -14.44 -10.25
N GLU A 196 -5.34 -14.70 -10.62
CA GLU A 196 -4.90 -16.03 -11.07
C GLU A 196 -4.99 -17.08 -9.96
N ALA A 197 -4.86 -16.63 -8.70
CA ALA A 197 -5.00 -17.47 -7.52
C ALA A 197 -6.45 -17.95 -7.30
N ARG A 198 -7.45 -17.43 -8.04
CA ARG A 198 -8.85 -17.86 -7.92
C ARG A 198 -9.01 -19.37 -7.91
N LYS A 199 -8.26 -20.08 -8.76
CA LYS A 199 -8.36 -21.55 -8.92
C LYS A 199 -7.73 -22.33 -7.76
N SER A 200 -6.77 -21.73 -7.04
CA SER A 200 -6.07 -22.40 -5.93
C SER A 200 -6.78 -22.20 -4.59
N GLN A 201 -7.70 -21.23 -4.48
CA GLN A 201 -8.48 -21.02 -3.27
C GLN A 201 -9.65 -22.01 -3.20
N SER A 202 -9.58 -22.97 -2.28
CA SER A 202 -10.71 -23.86 -1.98
C SER A 202 -11.91 -23.03 -1.51
N LYS A 203 -13.05 -23.19 -2.20
CA LYS A 203 -14.32 -22.52 -1.90
C LYS A 203 -15.28 -23.53 -1.29
N GLU A 204 -14.97 -23.98 -0.08
CA GLU A 204 -15.85 -24.84 0.72
C GLU A 204 -17.06 -24.07 1.26
N ASP A 205 -17.85 -24.74 2.10
CA ASP A 205 -19.03 -24.16 2.73
C ASP A 205 -18.70 -22.86 3.49
N GLY A 206 -19.50 -21.83 3.24
CA GLY A 206 -19.39 -20.52 3.90
C GLY A 206 -18.78 -19.39 3.07
N TRP A 207 -18.50 -19.58 1.78
CA TRP A 207 -18.28 -18.47 0.83
C TRP A 207 -19.59 -18.07 0.15
N SER A 208 -19.82 -16.77 -0.04
CA SER A 208 -20.94 -16.28 -0.85
C SER A 208 -20.78 -16.67 -2.33
N ASP A 209 -21.87 -16.70 -3.09
CA ASP A 209 -21.81 -16.99 -4.52
C ASP A 209 -21.01 -15.93 -5.29
N CYS A 210 -21.08 -14.67 -4.85
CA CYS A 210 -20.21 -13.61 -5.34
C CYS A 210 -18.72 -13.94 -5.12
N ALA A 211 -18.36 -14.39 -3.92
CA ALA A 211 -16.97 -14.68 -3.59
C ALA A 211 -16.39 -15.91 -4.31
N LYS A 212 -17.22 -16.79 -4.86
CA LYS A 212 -16.79 -17.93 -5.70
C LYS A 212 -16.33 -17.50 -7.10
N ASN A 213 -16.66 -16.28 -7.53
CA ASN A 213 -16.28 -15.75 -8.83
C ASN A 213 -14.86 -15.16 -8.88
N GLY A 214 -14.09 -15.23 -7.79
CA GLY A 214 -12.73 -14.70 -7.71
C GLY A 214 -11.92 -15.31 -6.56
N TYR A 215 -10.66 -14.90 -6.45
CA TYR A 215 -9.98 -15.01 -5.17
C TYR A 215 -10.64 -14.03 -4.21
N ALA A 216 -10.98 -14.43 -2.99
CA ALA A 216 -11.68 -13.54 -2.08
C ALA A 216 -11.12 -13.61 -0.67
N VAL A 217 -11.38 -12.55 0.09
CA VAL A 217 -10.90 -12.37 1.46
C VAL A 217 -12.12 -12.10 2.33
N LYS A 218 -12.29 -12.91 3.39
CA LYS A 218 -13.36 -12.71 4.36
C LYS A 218 -13.01 -11.56 5.30
N PRO A 219 -13.94 -10.64 5.57
CA PRO A 219 -13.71 -9.57 6.53
C PRO A 219 -13.64 -10.16 7.95
N ARG A 220 -12.49 -9.95 8.59
CA ARG A 220 -12.24 -10.32 9.99
C ARG A 220 -11.73 -9.09 10.71
N LYS A 221 -12.37 -8.72 11.81
CA LYS A 221 -12.03 -7.51 12.56
C LYS A 221 -10.54 -7.51 12.91
N GLY A 222 -9.88 -6.39 12.66
CA GLY A 222 -8.45 -6.20 12.88
C GLY A 222 -7.57 -6.57 11.69
N ASP A 223 -8.00 -7.44 10.77
CA ASP A 223 -7.20 -7.81 9.60
C ASP A 223 -7.13 -6.65 8.59
N ALA A 224 -6.00 -6.53 7.89
CA ALA A 224 -5.82 -5.56 6.80
C ALA A 224 -5.32 -6.24 5.53
N LEU A 225 -5.98 -5.94 4.42
CA LEU A 225 -5.65 -6.41 3.08
C LEU A 225 -4.90 -5.31 2.34
N LEU A 226 -3.64 -5.57 1.99
CA LEU A 226 -2.85 -4.75 1.08
C LEU A 226 -2.92 -5.37 -0.32
N PHE A 227 -3.31 -4.58 -1.31
CA PHE A 227 -3.19 -4.98 -2.72
C PHE A 227 -2.70 -3.82 -3.57
N PHE A 228 -2.08 -4.15 -4.70
CA PHE A 228 -1.49 -3.18 -5.62
C PHE A 228 -2.32 -3.05 -6.88
N SER A 229 -2.59 -1.80 -7.25
CA SER A 229 -3.31 -1.40 -8.46
C SER A 229 -2.38 -1.24 -9.66
N LEU A 230 -1.07 -1.13 -9.40
CA LEU A 230 -0.03 -1.02 -10.42
C LEU A 230 1.01 -2.12 -10.28
N HIS A 231 1.56 -2.50 -11.43
CA HIS A 231 2.77 -3.30 -11.53
C HIS A 231 4.00 -2.50 -11.02
N PRO A 232 5.12 -3.16 -10.67
CA PRO A 232 6.34 -2.47 -10.23
C PRO A 232 6.93 -1.49 -11.25
N ASP A 233 6.59 -1.64 -12.54
CA ASP A 233 6.96 -0.71 -13.62
C ASP A 233 5.98 0.49 -13.75
N ALA A 234 5.08 0.65 -12.78
CA ALA A 234 4.04 1.68 -12.71
C ALA A 234 2.94 1.59 -13.79
N THR A 235 2.87 0.50 -14.56
CA THR A 235 1.72 0.24 -15.44
C THR A 235 0.52 -0.28 -14.65
N THR A 236 -0.70 -0.02 -15.14
CA THR A 236 -1.94 -0.46 -14.47
C THR A 236 -2.11 -1.97 -14.51
N ASP A 237 -2.49 -2.57 -13.39
CA ASP A 237 -2.69 -4.02 -13.26
C ASP A 237 -4.18 -4.39 -13.40
N ASN A 238 -4.58 -4.90 -14.56
CA ASN A 238 -5.97 -5.29 -14.83
C ASN A 238 -6.46 -6.47 -13.94
N THR A 239 -5.55 -7.20 -13.28
CA THR A 239 -5.94 -8.25 -12.34
C THR A 239 -6.31 -7.69 -10.96
N SER A 240 -6.00 -6.41 -10.70
CA SER A 240 -6.38 -5.69 -9.49
C SER A 240 -7.87 -5.31 -9.44
N LEU A 241 -8.65 -5.69 -10.45
CA LEU A 241 -10.10 -5.57 -10.45
C LEU A 241 -10.65 -6.24 -9.19
N HIS A 242 -11.36 -5.49 -8.37
CA HIS A 242 -11.86 -5.99 -7.10
C HIS A 242 -13.19 -5.36 -6.71
N GLY A 243 -13.95 -6.03 -5.86
CA GLY A 243 -15.24 -5.54 -5.36
C GLY A 243 -15.53 -6.00 -3.94
N SER A 244 -16.61 -5.48 -3.36
CA SER A 244 -17.16 -5.94 -2.09
C SER A 244 -18.43 -6.72 -2.35
N CYS A 245 -18.40 -8.02 -2.10
CA CYS A 245 -19.58 -8.87 -2.20
C CYS A 245 -20.70 -8.38 -1.26
N PRO A 246 -21.97 -8.63 -1.61
CA PRO A 246 -23.10 -8.25 -0.76
C PRO A 246 -22.96 -8.82 0.65
N VAL A 247 -23.30 -8.03 1.67
CA VAL A 247 -23.48 -8.54 3.03
C VAL A 247 -24.75 -9.39 3.06
N ILE A 248 -24.67 -10.62 3.58
CA ILE A 248 -25.80 -11.55 3.68
C ILE A 248 -26.26 -11.68 5.13
N GLU A 249 -25.34 -11.61 6.08
CA GLU A 249 -25.64 -11.67 7.51
C GLU A 249 -24.61 -10.89 8.32
N GLY A 250 -25.10 -10.04 9.23
CA GLY A 250 -24.28 -9.11 10.01
C GLY A 250 -24.14 -7.75 9.31
N GLU A 251 -23.03 -7.06 9.61
CA GLU A 251 -22.73 -5.72 9.10
C GLU A 251 -21.23 -5.60 8.86
N LYS A 252 -20.85 -5.00 7.73
CA LYS A 252 -19.44 -4.78 7.38
C LYS A 252 -19.05 -3.34 7.64
N TRP A 253 -18.05 -3.15 8.48
CA TRP A 253 -17.29 -1.91 8.58
C TRP A 253 -15.89 -2.12 8.03
N SER A 254 -15.42 -1.15 7.25
CA SER A 254 -14.06 -1.15 6.72
C SER A 254 -13.47 0.25 6.69
N ALA A 255 -12.15 0.35 6.77
CA ALA A 255 -11.41 1.58 6.54
C ALA A 255 -10.44 1.38 5.37
N THR A 256 -10.52 2.25 4.37
CA THR A 256 -9.67 2.21 3.17
C THR A 256 -8.65 3.33 3.22
N LYS A 257 -7.38 3.00 2.97
CA LYS A 257 -6.31 3.95 2.72
C LYS A 257 -5.80 3.72 1.29
N TRP A 258 -6.06 4.67 0.40
CA TRP A 258 -5.46 4.71 -0.93
C TRP A 258 -4.11 5.43 -0.86
N ILE A 259 -3.12 4.92 -1.60
CA ILE A 259 -1.77 5.46 -1.61
C ILE A 259 -1.34 5.72 -3.04
N HIS A 260 -0.92 6.95 -3.33
CA HIS A 260 -0.52 7.41 -4.66
C HIS A 260 0.96 7.13 -4.97
N VAL A 261 1.33 7.21 -6.24
CA VAL A 261 2.73 7.13 -6.70
C VAL A 261 3.58 8.33 -6.25
N ARG A 262 2.96 9.47 -5.92
CA ARG A 262 3.59 10.69 -5.40
C ARG A 262 2.77 11.29 -4.27
N SER A 263 3.27 12.35 -3.64
CA SER A 263 2.55 13.07 -2.59
C SER A 263 1.16 13.52 -3.07
N PHE A 264 0.15 13.19 -2.27
CA PHE A 264 -1.24 13.63 -2.42
C PHE A 264 -1.49 14.98 -1.73
N ASP A 265 -0.80 15.23 -0.60
CA ASP A 265 -0.94 16.48 0.18
C ASP A 265 -0.39 17.71 -0.52
N ARG A 266 0.52 17.50 -1.47
CA ARG A 266 1.09 18.58 -2.26
C ARG A 266 0.44 18.55 -3.64
N PRO A 267 -0.50 19.46 -3.95
CA PRO A 267 -0.94 19.59 -5.34
C PRO A 267 0.31 19.77 -6.21
N MET A 268 0.32 19.17 -7.40
CA MET A 268 1.31 19.52 -8.42
C MET A 268 1.38 21.03 -8.44
N ARG A 269 2.57 21.56 -8.10
CA ARG A 269 2.77 23.00 -7.98
C ARG A 269 2.17 23.63 -9.22
N SER A 270 1.28 24.60 -8.99
CA SER A 270 0.97 25.56 -10.03
C SER A 270 2.31 26.02 -10.62
N VAL A 271 2.33 26.23 -11.92
CA VAL A 271 3.46 26.76 -12.69
C VAL A 271 4.09 28.02 -12.04
N ALA A 272 3.41 28.62 -11.07
CA ALA A 272 3.90 29.65 -10.15
C ALA A 272 4.69 29.10 -8.96
N ALA A 273 5.94 28.68 -9.20
CA ALA A 273 7.03 29.03 -8.29
C ALA A 273 8.38 28.85 -8.99
N GLY A 274 8.84 29.92 -9.64
CA GLY A 274 10.23 30.07 -10.09
C GLY A 274 11.26 30.12 -8.95
N GLU A 275 10.91 29.69 -7.73
CA GLU A 275 11.86 29.58 -6.62
C GLU A 275 12.72 28.33 -6.81
N CYS A 276 14.00 28.55 -7.09
CA CYS A 276 14.99 27.49 -7.15
C CYS A 276 15.32 26.95 -5.75
N LYS A 277 14.62 25.91 -5.32
CA LYS A 277 14.87 25.23 -4.04
C LYS A 277 14.79 23.71 -4.15
N ASP A 278 15.43 23.04 -3.21
CA ASP A 278 15.23 21.62 -2.98
C ASP A 278 14.06 21.43 -2.01
N GLU A 279 13.18 20.49 -2.33
CA GLU A 279 11.97 20.20 -1.56
C GLU A 279 12.09 18.93 -0.72
N ASN A 280 13.21 18.22 -0.83
CA ASN A 280 13.57 17.09 0.00
C ASN A 280 14.98 17.29 0.60
N GLU A 281 15.12 16.98 1.88
CA GLU A 281 16.41 17.03 2.60
C GLU A 281 17.48 16.15 1.96
N ASN A 282 17.08 15.08 1.26
CA ASN A 282 17.97 14.15 0.58
C ASN A 282 18.35 14.59 -0.84
N CYS A 283 17.83 15.70 -1.37
CA CYS A 283 18.12 16.13 -2.74
C CYS A 283 19.63 16.24 -3.03
N ALA A 284 20.40 16.79 -2.10
CA ALA A 284 21.85 16.91 -2.25
C ALA A 284 22.53 15.53 -2.29
N LEU A 285 22.05 14.58 -1.49
CA LEU A 285 22.56 13.20 -1.47
C LEU A 285 22.23 12.48 -2.79
N TRP A 286 20.98 12.56 -3.23
CA TRP A 286 20.50 11.95 -4.46
C TRP A 286 21.21 12.50 -5.70
N ALA A 287 21.40 13.82 -5.77
CA ALA A 287 22.17 14.45 -6.82
C ALA A 287 23.61 13.91 -6.87
N LYS A 288 24.25 13.76 -5.71
CA LYS A 288 25.62 13.22 -5.59
C LYS A 288 25.75 11.76 -6.06
N VAL A 289 24.68 10.95 -5.97
CA VAL A 289 24.68 9.55 -6.44
C VAL A 289 24.12 9.37 -7.86
N GLY A 290 23.89 10.48 -8.57
CA GLY A 290 23.55 10.50 -10.00
C GLY A 290 22.06 10.45 -10.31
N GLU A 291 21.17 10.70 -9.33
CA GLU A 291 19.72 10.65 -9.58
C GLU A 291 19.24 11.75 -10.52
N CYS A 292 19.97 12.86 -10.68
CA CYS A 292 19.61 13.92 -11.63
C CYS A 292 19.50 13.42 -13.07
N GLU A 293 20.23 12.35 -13.43
CA GLU A 293 20.20 11.72 -14.75
C GLU A 293 19.33 10.46 -14.77
N LYS A 294 19.36 9.67 -13.69
CA LYS A 294 18.61 8.39 -13.59
C LYS A 294 17.13 8.60 -13.33
N ASN A 295 16.77 9.69 -12.64
CA ASN A 295 15.43 10.03 -12.23
C ASN A 295 15.12 11.50 -12.56
N THR A 296 15.43 11.89 -13.80
CA THR A 296 15.35 13.28 -14.30
C THR A 296 13.99 13.90 -14.06
N LEU A 297 12.90 13.14 -14.22
CA LEU A 297 11.55 13.66 -14.06
C LEU A 297 11.27 14.11 -12.60
N TYR A 298 11.69 13.32 -11.62
CA TYR A 298 11.53 13.68 -10.20
C TYR A 298 12.54 14.77 -9.81
N MET A 299 13.79 14.62 -10.22
CA MET A 299 14.89 15.46 -9.73
C MET A 299 14.89 16.84 -10.38
N VAL A 300 14.73 16.89 -11.71
CA VAL A 300 14.86 18.09 -12.54
C VAL A 300 13.50 18.58 -13.07
N GLY A 301 12.62 17.67 -13.46
CA GLY A 301 11.34 17.96 -14.08
C GLY A 301 11.33 17.72 -15.59
N SER A 302 10.26 18.15 -16.26
CA SER A 302 10.12 18.11 -17.72
C SER A 302 9.86 19.51 -18.27
N ASN A 303 10.21 19.72 -19.55
CA ASN A 303 10.01 21.01 -20.23
C ASN A 303 8.54 21.42 -20.34
N ASP A 304 7.61 20.47 -20.20
CA ASP A 304 6.24 20.64 -20.68
C ASP A 304 5.18 20.78 -19.57
N ALA A 305 5.47 20.51 -18.29
CA ALA A 305 4.45 20.70 -17.25
C ALA A 305 4.88 20.67 -15.76
N ALA A 306 6.12 20.29 -15.41
CA ALA A 306 6.46 20.12 -13.99
C ALA A 306 7.93 20.41 -13.68
N TYR A 307 8.17 21.26 -12.68
CA TYR A 307 9.48 21.40 -12.05
C TYR A 307 9.77 20.18 -11.16
N GLY A 308 10.99 19.67 -11.22
CA GLY A 308 11.46 18.62 -10.31
C GLY A 308 11.67 19.13 -8.88
N TYR A 309 11.71 18.18 -7.94
CA TYR A 309 11.80 18.44 -6.50
C TYR A 309 13.21 18.80 -6.01
N CYS A 310 14.24 18.50 -6.82
CA CYS A 310 15.65 18.64 -6.44
C CYS A 310 16.44 19.51 -7.42
N ARG A 311 15.75 20.48 -8.06
CA ARG A 311 16.33 21.30 -9.14
C ARG A 311 17.55 22.10 -8.69
N LYS A 312 17.58 22.56 -7.44
CA LYS A 312 18.72 23.31 -6.91
C LYS A 312 19.94 22.39 -6.76
N SER A 313 19.77 21.22 -6.15
CA SER A 313 20.82 20.22 -6.03
C SER A 313 21.30 19.66 -7.37
N CYS A 314 20.42 19.61 -8.38
CA CYS A 314 20.78 19.21 -9.74
C CYS A 314 21.32 20.35 -10.62
N GLY A 315 21.44 21.57 -10.09
CA GLY A 315 21.89 22.74 -10.87
C GLY A 315 20.93 23.12 -12.02
N ALA A 316 19.69 22.64 -12.00
CA ALA A 316 18.68 22.89 -13.02
C ALA A 316 17.98 24.27 -12.88
N CYS A 317 18.39 25.06 -11.88
CA CYS A 317 18.00 26.43 -11.68
C CYS A 317 19.05 27.15 -10.83
N SER A 318 18.98 28.47 -10.77
CA SER A 318 19.79 29.31 -9.87
C SER A 318 18.87 30.20 -9.04
N SER A 319 19.26 30.46 -7.79
CA SER A 319 18.53 31.32 -6.85
C SER A 319 18.58 32.80 -7.25
#